data_AF-A0A7S4QAN6-F1
#
_entry.id   AF-A0A7S4QAN6-F1
#
_cell.length_a   1.000
_cell.length_b   1.000
_cell.length_c   1.000
_cell.angle_alpha   90.00
_cell.angle_beta   90.00
_cell.angle_gamma   90.00
#
_symmetry.space_group_name_H-M   'P 1'
#
loop_
_entity.id
_entity.type
_entity.pdbx_description
1 polymer ?
#
loop_
_entity_poly.entity_id
_entity_poly.type
_entity_poly.pdbx_seq_one_letter_code
_entity_poly.pdbx_strand_id
1 'polypeptide(L)'
;PDVVRTMTSQAIADVVWSAGVMQLDSSLAEALLEAAPPRAEEILATFTSQEVARLCWGVALCGWRNATFLKSVAAVVKSSVPTWQGKGAILNPPMVACAFARLGARSRPVLRSVAEKVSSMLPSLTPWGLSALLW
;
A
#
# COMPACT_ATOMS: atom_id res chain seq x y z
N PRO A 1 1.45 17.75 -12.40
CA PRO A 1 1.78 17.62 -13.85
C PRO A 1 0.67 16.88 -14.60
N ASP A 2 0.31 17.32 -15.81
CA ASP A 2 -0.80 16.71 -16.58
C ASP A 2 -0.60 15.22 -16.86
N VAL A 3 0.65 14.75 -16.89
CA VAL A 3 0.99 13.33 -17.03
C VAL A 3 0.39 12.48 -15.90
N VAL A 4 0.33 12.98 -14.67
CA VAL A 4 -0.18 12.19 -13.53
C VAL A 4 -1.67 11.87 -13.68
N ARG A 5 -2.45 12.77 -14.31
CA ARG A 5 -3.89 12.59 -14.52
C ARG A 5 -4.21 11.43 -15.47
N THR A 6 -3.28 11.10 -16.37
CA THR A 6 -3.46 10.02 -17.36
C THR A 6 -2.82 8.70 -16.92
N MET A 7 -2.16 8.65 -15.77
CA MET A 7 -1.51 7.44 -15.27
C MET A 7 -2.55 6.36 -14.91
N THR A 8 -2.17 5.11 -15.19
CA THR A 8 -2.88 3.90 -14.76
C THR A 8 -2.60 3.59 -13.30
N SER A 9 -3.39 2.70 -12.69
CA SER A 9 -3.16 2.24 -11.30
C SER A 9 -1.75 1.68 -11.12
N GLN A 10 -1.32 0.84 -12.06
CA GLN A 10 0.02 0.27 -12.09
C GLN A 10 1.11 1.34 -12.16
N ALA A 11 0.98 2.30 -13.08
CA ALA A 11 1.98 3.36 -13.23
C ALA A 11 2.12 4.18 -11.94
N ILE A 12 1.01 4.49 -11.27
CA ILE A 12 1.03 5.23 -10.00
C ILE A 12 1.72 4.40 -8.92
N ALA A 13 1.31 3.15 -8.74
CA ALA A 13 1.89 2.26 -7.74
C ALA A 13 3.40 2.05 -7.94
N ASP A 14 3.83 1.81 -9.18
CA ASP A 14 5.22 1.55 -9.51
C ASP A 14 6.08 2.81 -9.34
N VAL A 15 5.59 3.99 -9.70
CA VAL A 15 6.32 5.25 -9.53
C VAL A 15 6.46 5.63 -8.05
N VAL A 16 5.38 5.53 -7.26
CA VAL A 16 5.43 5.81 -5.81
C VAL A 16 6.33 4.82 -5.08
N TRP A 17 6.24 3.54 -5.43
CA TRP A 17 7.12 2.51 -4.87
C TRP A 17 8.59 2.74 -5.23
N SER A 18 8.87 3.03 -6.50
CA SER A 18 10.24 3.31 -6.97
C SER A 18 10.81 4.55 -6.30
N ALA A 19 10.02 5.60 -6.09
CA ALA A 19 10.45 6.79 -5.37
C ALA A 19 10.94 6.46 -3.95
N GLY A 20 10.19 5.63 -3.23
CA GLY A 20 10.56 5.18 -1.89
C GLY A 20 11.77 4.24 -1.87
N VAL A 21 11.86 3.31 -2.82
CA VAL A 21 12.99 2.36 -2.91
C VAL A 21 14.28 3.08 -3.27
N MET A 22 14.21 4.06 -4.18
CA MET A 22 15.36 4.86 -4.61
C MET A 22 15.76 5.94 -3.61
N GLN A 23 14.98 6.13 -2.55
CA GLN A 23 15.20 7.19 -1.56
C GLN A 23 15.41 8.54 -2.26
N LEU A 24 14.50 8.87 -3.18
CA LEU A 24 14.57 10.14 -3.89
C LEU A 24 14.68 11.30 -2.91
N ASP A 25 15.37 12.35 -3.33
CA ASP A 25 15.45 13.60 -2.58
C ASP A 25 14.07 14.06 -2.11
N SER A 26 14.01 14.58 -0.88
CA SER A 26 12.76 14.97 -0.21
C SER A 26 11.89 15.88 -1.07
N SER A 27 12.47 16.82 -1.81
CA SER A 27 11.70 17.76 -2.64
C SER A 27 11.02 17.07 -3.82
N LEU A 28 11.69 16.12 -4.47
CA LEU A 28 11.14 15.36 -5.58
C LEU A 28 10.11 14.33 -5.12
N ALA A 29 10.40 13.65 -3.99
CA ALA A 29 9.47 12.72 -3.38
C ALA A 29 8.18 13.43 -2.95
N GLU A 30 8.27 14.61 -2.32
CA GLU A 30 7.12 15.43 -1.96
C GLU A 30 6.32 15.86 -3.18
N ALA A 31 6.96 16.40 -4.23
CA ALA A 31 6.25 16.81 -5.44
C ALA A 31 5.47 15.66 -6.10
N LEU A 32 6.03 14.45 -6.07
CA LEU A 32 5.38 13.24 -6.57
C LEU A 32 4.21 12.81 -5.68
N LEU A 33 4.40 12.85 -4.36
CA LEU A 33 3.41 12.46 -3.36
C LEU A 33 2.31 13.51 -3.16
N GLU A 34 2.48 14.75 -3.62
CA GLU A 34 1.39 15.72 -3.71
C GLU A 34 0.57 15.54 -5.01
N ALA A 35 1.22 15.09 -6.09
CA ALA A 35 0.55 14.96 -7.39
C ALA A 35 -0.16 13.61 -7.61
N ALA A 36 0.43 12.50 -7.17
CA ALA A 36 -0.05 11.15 -7.46
C ALA A 36 -1.29 10.73 -6.63
N PRO A 37 -1.39 11.04 -5.32
CA PRO A 37 -2.49 10.57 -4.48
C PRO A 37 -3.89 11.01 -4.91
N PRO A 38 -4.15 12.26 -5.36
CA PRO A 38 -5.47 12.65 -5.85
C PRO A 38 -5.97 11.74 -6.98
N ARG A 39 -5.10 11.44 -7.95
CA ARG A 39 -5.43 10.50 -9.03
C ARG A 39 -5.57 9.08 -8.48
N ALA A 40 -4.66 8.66 -7.59
CA ALA A 40 -4.71 7.34 -6.99
C ALA A 40 -6.04 7.11 -6.27
N GLU A 41 -6.58 8.10 -5.56
CA GLU A 41 -7.87 8.03 -4.87
C GLU A 41 -9.03 7.84 -5.85
N GLU A 42 -9.05 8.56 -6.98
CA GLU A 42 -10.08 8.43 -8.01
C GLU A 42 -10.19 7.02 -8.59
N ILE A 43 -9.05 6.35 -8.77
CA ILE A 43 -9.00 5.03 -9.39
C ILE A 43 -8.63 3.91 -8.41
N LEU A 44 -8.62 4.17 -7.11
CA LEU A 44 -8.10 3.23 -6.11
C LEU A 44 -8.83 1.89 -6.13
N ALA A 45 -10.13 1.90 -6.45
CA ALA A 45 -10.96 0.72 -6.55
C ALA A 45 -10.57 -0.22 -7.72
N THR A 46 -9.79 0.26 -8.70
CA THR A 46 -9.32 -0.55 -9.83
C THR A 46 -7.98 -1.22 -9.55
N PHE A 47 -7.32 -0.91 -8.43
CA PHE A 47 -6.00 -1.42 -8.12
C PHE A 47 -6.03 -2.92 -7.86
N THR A 48 -5.03 -3.62 -8.41
CA THR A 48 -4.78 -5.01 -8.04
C THR A 48 -4.17 -5.11 -6.63
N SER A 49 -4.16 -6.31 -6.04
CA SER A 49 -3.55 -6.52 -4.72
C SER A 49 -2.08 -6.08 -4.64
N GLN A 50 -1.32 -6.29 -5.72
CA GLN A 50 0.09 -5.92 -5.81
C GLN A 50 0.26 -4.40 -5.92
N GLU A 51 -0.60 -3.74 -6.68
CA GLU A 51 -0.58 -2.29 -6.83
C GLU A 51 -0.93 -1.59 -5.52
N VAL A 52 -1.95 -2.07 -4.78
CA VAL A 52 -2.27 -1.55 -3.45
C VAL A 52 -1.09 -1.71 -2.50
N ALA A 53 -0.48 -2.89 -2.45
CA ALA A 53 0.66 -3.15 -1.58
C ALA A 53 1.88 -2.29 -1.92
N ARG A 54 2.21 -2.15 -3.21
CA ARG A 54 3.29 -1.26 -3.69
C ARG A 54 3.03 0.19 -3.36
N LEU A 55 1.81 0.68 -3.60
CA LEU A 55 1.42 2.03 -3.26
C LEU A 55 1.62 2.29 -1.76
N CYS A 56 1.07 1.41 -0.91
CA CYS A 56 1.21 1.50 0.55
C CYS A 56 2.68 1.49 0.99
N TRP A 57 3.47 0.55 0.47
CA TRP A 57 4.86 0.42 0.85
C TRP A 57 5.72 1.59 0.36
N GLY A 58 5.45 2.09 -0.86
CA GLY A 58 6.09 3.27 -1.41
C GLY A 58 5.87 4.51 -0.56
N VAL A 59 4.60 4.82 -0.23
CA VAL A 59 4.31 5.96 0.66
C VAL A 59 4.94 5.80 2.04
N ALA A 60 5.01 4.57 2.57
CA ALA A 60 5.66 4.27 3.84
C ALA A 60 7.19 4.43 3.79
N LEU A 61 7.83 4.06 2.68
CA LEU A 61 9.26 4.27 2.47
C LEU A 61 9.61 5.75 2.38
N CYS A 62 8.77 6.56 1.74
CA CYS A 62 8.92 8.00 1.69
C CYS A 62 8.59 8.71 3.03
N GLY A 63 8.06 7.99 4.03
CA GLY A 63 7.61 8.60 5.30
C GLY A 63 6.41 9.55 5.14
N TRP A 64 5.72 9.51 4.00
CA TRP A 64 4.65 10.46 3.70
C TRP A 64 3.33 10.02 4.35
N ARG A 65 2.94 10.75 5.38
CA ARG A 65 1.74 10.46 6.18
C ARG A 65 0.62 11.45 5.86
N ASN A 66 -0.26 11.07 4.94
CA ASN A 66 -1.51 11.79 4.69
C ASN A 66 -2.71 11.01 5.26
N ALA A 67 -3.36 11.56 6.29
CA ALA A 67 -4.43 10.87 7.01
C ALA A 67 -5.69 10.64 6.16
N THR A 68 -6.00 11.53 5.22
CA THR A 68 -7.14 11.40 4.31
C THR A 68 -6.89 10.28 3.32
N PHE A 69 -5.73 10.30 2.67
CA PHE A 69 -5.32 9.26 1.75
C PHE A 69 -5.28 7.87 2.40
N LEU A 70 -4.70 7.77 3.60
CA LEU A 70 -4.63 6.49 4.32
C LEU A 70 -6.01 5.97 4.74
N LYS A 71 -7.01 6.85 4.94
CA LYS A 71 -8.41 6.42 5.15
C LYS A 71 -9.01 5.87 3.86
N SER A 72 -8.78 6.51 2.72
CA SER A 72 -9.23 6.04 1.39
C SER A 72 -8.64 4.66 1.07
N VAL A 73 -7.32 4.50 1.27
CA VAL A 73 -6.63 3.21 1.13
C VAL A 73 -7.15 2.18 2.12
N ALA A 74 -7.37 2.54 3.38
CA ALA A 74 -7.90 1.62 4.37
C ALA A 74 -9.28 1.06 3.99
N ALA A 75 -10.14 1.88 3.38
CA ALA A 75 -11.45 1.45 2.90
C ALA A 75 -11.33 0.39 1.78
N VAL A 76 -10.44 0.62 0.80
CA VAL A 76 -10.18 -0.31 -0.30
C VAL A 76 -9.50 -1.59 0.19
N VAL A 77 -8.53 -1.49 1.09
CA VAL A 77 -7.86 -2.65 1.70
C VAL A 77 -8.89 -3.52 2.43
N LYS A 78 -9.77 -2.92 3.24
CA LYS A 78 -10.82 -3.64 3.96
C LYS A 78 -11.76 -4.41 3.02
N SER A 79 -12.15 -3.83 1.89
CA SER A 79 -13.09 -4.48 0.96
C SER A 79 -12.42 -5.50 0.05
N SER A 80 -11.16 -5.29 -0.33
CA SER A 80 -10.49 -6.10 -1.36
C SER A 80 -9.59 -7.21 -0.81
N VAL A 81 -8.92 -7.03 0.34
CA VAL A 81 -8.01 -8.05 0.92
C VAL A 81 -8.63 -9.45 1.03
N PRO A 82 -9.90 -9.62 1.42
CA PRO A 82 -10.51 -10.94 1.48
C PRO A 82 -10.46 -11.69 0.13
N THR A 83 -10.60 -10.97 -0.99
CA THR A 83 -10.68 -11.52 -2.34
C THR A 83 -9.32 -11.74 -3.01
N TRP A 84 -8.22 -11.28 -2.41
CA TRP A 84 -6.88 -11.42 -2.98
C TRP A 84 -6.46 -12.90 -3.08
N GLN A 85 -5.93 -13.32 -4.22
CA GLN A 85 -5.57 -14.73 -4.49
C GLN A 85 -4.18 -14.84 -5.15
N GLY A 86 -3.72 -16.07 -5.35
CA GLY A 86 -2.45 -16.38 -5.99
C GLY A 86 -1.23 -15.99 -5.15
N LYS A 87 -0.07 -15.88 -5.79
CA LYS A 87 1.21 -15.60 -5.11
C LYS A 87 1.19 -14.28 -4.33
N GLY A 88 0.41 -13.29 -4.78
CA GLY A 88 0.26 -12.00 -4.10
C GLY A 88 -0.43 -12.09 -2.73
N ALA A 89 -1.29 -13.08 -2.50
CA ALA A 89 -2.02 -13.22 -1.25
C ALA A 89 -1.11 -13.50 -0.04
N ILE A 90 0.08 -14.06 -0.26
CA ILE A 90 1.05 -14.39 0.79
C ILE A 90 1.86 -13.14 1.20
N LEU A 91 2.23 -12.30 0.23
CA LEU A 91 3.14 -11.17 0.44
C LEU A 91 2.41 -9.84 0.67
N ASN A 92 1.33 -9.59 -0.06
CA ASN A 92 0.70 -8.27 -0.14
C ASN A 92 0.00 -7.86 1.18
N PRO A 93 -0.77 -8.74 1.86
CA PRO A 93 -1.40 -8.35 3.13
C PRO A 93 -0.40 -7.98 4.24
N PRO A 94 0.67 -8.78 4.52
CA PRO A 94 1.72 -8.37 5.45
C PRO A 94 2.39 -7.05 5.09
N MET A 95 2.65 -6.83 3.80
CA MET A 95 3.25 -5.57 3.31
C MET A 95 2.37 -4.36 3.60
N VAL A 96 1.06 -4.47 3.39
CA VAL A 96 0.10 -3.41 3.73
C VAL A 96 0.06 -3.15 5.23
N ALA A 97 -0.03 -4.20 6.06
CA ALA A 97 -0.05 -4.03 7.52
C ALA A 97 1.22 -3.32 8.02
N CYS A 98 2.38 -3.75 7.56
CA CYS A 98 3.66 -3.15 7.92
C CYS A 98 3.76 -1.69 7.42
N ALA A 99 3.30 -1.39 6.20
CA ALA A 99 3.25 -0.01 5.69
C ALA A 99 2.42 0.91 6.60
N PHE A 100 1.22 0.47 7.01
CA PHE A 100 0.37 1.22 7.93
C PHE A 100 1.02 1.42 9.29
N ALA A 101 1.65 0.38 9.84
CA ALA A 101 2.41 0.48 11.08
C ALA A 101 3.57 1.49 10.95
N ARG A 102 4.30 1.48 9.82
CA ARG A 102 5.47 2.36 9.57
C ARG A 102 5.10 3.82 9.53
N LEU A 103 3.92 4.12 9.01
CA LEU A 103 3.36 5.46 8.98
C LEU A 103 2.68 5.85 10.31
N GLY A 104 2.70 4.98 11.34
CA GLY A 104 1.94 5.19 12.58
C GLY A 104 0.43 5.26 12.37
N ALA A 105 -0.08 4.68 11.29
CA ALA A 105 -1.47 4.76 10.87
C ALA A 105 -2.27 3.61 11.49
N ARG A 106 -2.85 3.85 12.67
CA ARG A 106 -3.65 2.86 13.37
C ARG A 106 -5.00 2.65 12.68
N SER A 107 -5.10 1.61 11.86
CA SER A 107 -6.36 1.20 11.22
C SER A 107 -6.76 -0.20 11.66
N ARG A 108 -7.60 -0.29 12.71
CA ARG A 108 -8.17 -1.57 13.17
C ARG A 108 -8.87 -2.35 12.05
N PRO A 109 -9.64 -1.71 11.14
CA PRO A 109 -10.26 -2.44 10.03
C PRO A 109 -9.24 -3.08 9.09
N VAL A 110 -8.16 -2.38 8.75
CA VAL A 110 -7.07 -2.93 7.90
C VAL A 110 -6.41 -4.11 8.59
N LEU A 111 -5.98 -3.93 9.85
CA LEU A 111 -5.29 -4.98 10.60
C LEU A 111 -6.16 -6.23 10.76
N ARG A 112 -7.46 -6.06 11.04
CA ARG A 112 -8.40 -7.19 11.12
C ARG A 112 -8.53 -7.91 9.78
N SER A 113 -8.74 -7.18 8.69
CA SER A 113 -8.90 -7.77 7.36
C SER A 113 -7.64 -8.53 6.91
N VAL A 114 -6.46 -7.97 7.21
CA VAL A 114 -5.18 -8.64 6.97
C VAL A 114 -5.06 -9.89 7.84
N ALA A 115 -5.32 -9.80 9.14
CA ALA A 115 -5.23 -10.93 10.07
C ALA A 115 -6.14 -12.09 9.66
N GLU A 116 -7.40 -11.81 9.31
CA GLU A 116 -8.36 -12.80 8.82
C GLU A 116 -7.84 -13.47 7.53
N LYS A 117 -7.30 -12.67 6.61
CA LYS A 117 -6.76 -13.19 5.35
C LYS A 117 -5.55 -14.10 5.59
N VAL A 118 -4.58 -13.67 6.39
CA VAL A 118 -3.33 -14.41 6.59
C VAL A 118 -3.48 -15.61 7.54
N SER A 119 -4.51 -15.65 8.39
CA SER A 119 -4.73 -16.76 9.34
C SER A 119 -4.79 -18.12 8.68
N SER A 120 -5.45 -18.24 7.52
CA SER A 120 -5.50 -19.49 6.75
C SER A 120 -4.24 -19.79 5.95
N MET A 121 -3.30 -18.83 5.88
CA MET A 121 -2.06 -18.90 5.10
C MET A 121 -0.80 -18.89 5.98
N LEU A 122 -0.93 -18.90 7.31
CA LEU A 122 0.18 -18.81 8.26
C LEU A 122 1.35 -19.77 7.94
N PRO A 123 1.13 -21.07 7.62
CA PRO A 123 2.23 -21.99 7.31
C PRO A 123 2.98 -21.66 6.01
N SER A 124 2.37 -20.86 5.13
CA SER A 124 2.91 -20.48 3.83
C SER A 124 3.52 -19.07 3.83
N LEU A 125 3.44 -18.34 4.94
CA LEU A 125 4.05 -17.02 5.04
C LEU A 125 5.58 -17.12 4.98
N THR A 126 6.18 -16.16 4.28
CA THR A 126 7.63 -16.02 4.27
C THR A 126 8.12 -15.51 5.63
N PRO A 127 9.40 -15.71 5.99
CA PRO A 127 9.97 -15.10 7.19
C PRO A 127 9.77 -13.59 7.25
N TRP A 128 9.90 -12.91 6.11
CA TRP A 128 9.62 -11.47 6.01
C TRP A 128 8.16 -11.15 6.30
N GLY A 129 7.21 -11.93 5.74
CA GLY A 129 5.78 -11.73 5.98
C GLY A 129 5.40 -11.91 7.45
N LEU A 130 5.97 -12.89 8.14
CA LEU A 130 5.77 -13.07 9.58
C LEU A 130 6.34 -11.90 10.39
N SER A 131 7.59 -11.49 10.11
CA SER A 131 8.20 -10.34 10.78
C SER A 131 7.41 -9.05 10.56
N ALA A 132 6.91 -8.83 9.34
CA ALA A 132 6.10 -7.67 8.98
C ALA A 132 4.77 -7.58 9.74
N LEU A 133 4.18 -8.73 10.14
CA LEU A 133 2.96 -8.78 10.93
C LEU A 133 3.20 -8.63 12.45
N LEU A 134 4.41 -8.93 12.93
CA LEU A 134 4.78 -8.86 14.35
C LEU A 134 5.32 -7.48 14.77
N TRP A 135 5.80 -6.68 13.81
CA TRP A 135 6.34 -5.34 14.02
C TRP A 135 5.23 -4.29 14.23
#